data_AF-A0A257LT97-F1
#
_entry.id   AF-A0A257LT97-F1
#
_cell.length_a   1.000
_cell.length_b   1.000
_cell.length_c   1.000
_cell.angle_alpha   90.00
_cell.angle_beta   90.00
_cell.angle_gamma   90.00
#
_symmetry.space_group_name_H-M   'P 1'
#
loop_
_entity.id
_entity.type
_entity.pdbx_description
1 polymer ?
#
loop_
_entity_poly.entity_id
_entity_poly.type
_entity_poly.pdbx_seq_one_letter_code
_entity_poly.pdbx_strand_id
1 'polypeptide(L)'
;MTILLVVLGTDCRKGKIGEKHPNKPPDTKLANVPLENDSLHSYTKGDSLSVYLPLQTLSWDGDDEDGFVVKYRYRYRTVHVTRGDTYYFPARDAWIETTATQVEIPFESSDADRVVDGDTIASNLQIFEVAAIDNEGAVDPTPAVKRFWTFANKLPETYILYPADGDSLLVRANTTPTWRGVLVSWQGEDPDGEVRDYRWRVDSLEWSPWTRDTSVYINPVAFRGPLDGWHVIEVMARDNLYIQDTTPAKIHVRLVEVKFDRPLLVVYEEQSAEPGGEPSNTEDFYISLFDSVVGVGNYDMINFRTYTGSFIDTVAHYRVIFWYRDKMMGSRSYRFWTARNGEIKSIISQYLDLGGNLWISGWSAVYGVEEAQFDSGGFGFDYMHIEEVEEISEPQFIGGEGHEGCPTVMVDTSRLPGVPWRWDGVACVYGLTGRAFTLPLLTYVPRSDTTLVGKVVCTYYDGVTYKVVTTTFPLLYLYEEDARELVRYILTKMNIL
;
A
#
# COMPACT_ATOMS: atom_id res chain seq x y z
N MET A 1 61.36 -47.21 -66.66
CA MET A 1 60.56 -45.99 -66.48
C MET A 1 59.50 -46.23 -65.42
N THR A 2 59.81 -45.93 -64.16
CA THR A 2 58.81 -45.59 -63.12
C THR A 2 59.55 -44.77 -62.06
N ILE A 3 58.91 -43.69 -61.64
CA ILE A 3 59.48 -42.48 -61.05
C ILE A 3 59.65 -42.62 -59.54
N LEU A 4 60.81 -42.16 -59.05
CA LEU A 4 61.15 -41.98 -57.64
C LEU A 4 60.46 -40.71 -57.12
N LEU A 5 59.48 -40.86 -56.21
CA LEU A 5 58.84 -39.74 -55.53
C LEU A 5 59.57 -39.50 -54.20
N VAL A 6 60.38 -38.44 -54.15
CA VAL A 6 61.07 -37.97 -52.93
C VAL A 6 60.11 -37.05 -52.17
N VAL A 7 59.65 -37.51 -51.00
CA VAL A 7 58.88 -36.69 -50.05
C VAL A 7 59.87 -35.87 -49.22
N LEU A 8 59.96 -34.57 -49.53
CA LEU A 8 60.67 -33.58 -48.71
C LEU A 8 59.83 -33.27 -47.47
N GLY A 9 60.14 -33.91 -46.35
CA GLY A 9 59.66 -33.50 -45.04
C GLY A 9 60.33 -32.18 -44.66
N THR A 10 59.58 -31.08 -44.73
CA THR A 10 59.99 -29.81 -44.14
C THR A 10 59.97 -29.94 -42.63
N ASP A 11 61.16 -30.07 -42.04
CA ASP A 11 61.37 -29.95 -40.61
C ASP A 11 60.95 -28.53 -40.19
N CYS A 12 59.79 -28.41 -39.54
CA CYS A 12 59.48 -27.24 -38.74
C CYS A 12 60.58 -27.13 -37.70
N ARG A 13 61.54 -26.21 -37.92
CA ARG A 13 62.49 -25.81 -36.89
C ARG A 13 61.68 -25.44 -35.66
N LYS A 14 61.68 -26.31 -34.64
CA LYS A 14 61.33 -25.94 -33.28
C LYS A 14 62.22 -24.75 -32.96
N GLY A 15 61.63 -23.56 -32.99
CA GLY A 15 62.28 -22.37 -32.44
C GLY A 15 62.81 -22.75 -31.08
N LYS A 16 64.07 -22.41 -30.80
CA LYS A 16 64.63 -22.53 -29.46
C LYS A 16 63.62 -21.92 -28.51
N ILE A 17 62.94 -22.75 -27.73
CA ILE A 17 62.24 -22.29 -26.55
C ILE A 17 63.37 -21.72 -25.71
N GLY A 18 63.41 -20.40 -25.57
CA GLY A 18 64.40 -19.73 -24.71
C GLY A 18 64.36 -20.38 -23.34
N GLU A 19 65.50 -20.36 -22.64
CA GLU A 19 65.50 -20.77 -21.24
C GLU A 19 64.42 -19.98 -20.50
N LYS A 20 63.58 -20.68 -19.74
CA LYS A 20 62.54 -20.06 -18.94
C LYS A 20 63.21 -19.03 -18.04
N HIS A 21 62.82 -17.75 -18.19
CA HIS A 21 63.32 -16.72 -17.31
C HIS A 21 62.94 -17.06 -15.86
N PRO A 22 63.81 -16.80 -14.86
CA PRO A 22 63.46 -17.02 -13.47
C PRO A 22 62.26 -16.15 -13.09
N ASN A 23 61.22 -16.78 -12.53
CA ASN A 23 59.99 -16.09 -12.12
C ASN A 23 60.30 -14.89 -11.22
N LYS A 24 59.75 -13.72 -11.56
CA LYS A 24 59.74 -12.55 -10.69
C LYS A 24 58.38 -12.42 -10.01
N PRO A 25 58.32 -11.97 -8.76
CA PRO A 25 57.04 -11.66 -8.13
C PRO A 25 56.31 -10.52 -8.85
N PRO A 26 54.96 -10.54 -8.87
CA PRO A 26 54.16 -9.47 -9.46
C PRO A 26 54.18 -8.19 -8.60
N ASP A 27 53.69 -7.09 -9.18
CA ASP A 27 53.44 -5.79 -8.52
C ASP A 27 51.93 -5.51 -8.43
N THR A 28 51.49 -4.83 -7.38
CA THR A 28 50.08 -4.48 -7.17
C THR A 28 49.91 -2.98 -6.96
N LYS A 29 48.91 -2.38 -7.60
CA LYS A 29 48.57 -0.97 -7.47
C LYS A 29 47.10 -0.78 -7.14
N LEU A 30 46.81 0.17 -6.26
CA LEU A 30 45.43 0.60 -5.99
C LEU A 30 45.02 1.64 -7.03
N ALA A 31 43.85 1.45 -7.64
CA ALA A 31 43.37 2.23 -8.77
C ALA A 31 42.35 3.32 -8.38
N ASN A 32 41.86 3.37 -7.12
CA ASN A 32 40.78 4.27 -6.71
C ASN A 32 40.93 4.94 -5.33
N VAL A 33 40.23 6.08 -5.18
CA VAL A 33 40.00 6.88 -3.95
C VAL A 33 39.34 5.97 -2.88
N PRO A 34 39.70 6.01 -1.58
CA PRO A 34 40.09 7.19 -0.78
C PRO A 34 41.44 7.84 -1.10
N LEU A 35 41.67 9.11 -0.77
CA LEU A 35 43.00 9.71 -0.73
C LEU A 35 43.78 9.13 0.46
N GLU A 36 45.10 8.96 0.31
CA GLU A 36 45.94 8.34 1.34
C GLU A 36 46.22 9.32 2.50
N ASN A 37 46.06 8.86 3.75
CA ASN A 37 46.35 9.63 4.96
C ASN A 37 45.63 10.99 5.02
N ASP A 38 44.43 11.10 4.45
CA ASP A 38 43.60 12.29 4.58
C ASP A 38 43.17 12.37 6.06
N SER A 39 43.84 13.25 6.79
CA SER A 39 43.94 13.28 8.24
C SER A 39 42.83 14.10 8.87
N LEU A 40 42.18 13.59 9.93
CA LEU A 40 41.31 14.32 10.87
C LEU A 40 40.40 15.39 10.20
N HIS A 41 39.34 14.95 9.53
CA HIS A 41 38.43 15.86 8.85
C HIS A 41 37.40 16.48 9.79
N SER A 42 37.06 17.74 9.51
CA SER A 42 36.03 18.56 10.15
C SER A 42 34.92 18.83 9.14
N TYR A 43 33.65 18.70 9.54
CA TYR A 43 32.49 19.00 8.69
C TYR A 43 32.29 20.51 8.43
N THR A 44 32.96 21.38 9.21
CA THR A 44 32.52 22.77 9.44
C THR A 44 33.51 23.85 8.99
N LYS A 45 34.77 23.50 8.68
CA LYS A 45 35.68 24.37 7.92
C LYS A 45 35.61 23.96 6.46
N GLY A 46 35.27 24.89 5.56
CA GLY A 46 35.03 24.68 4.12
C GLY A 46 36.21 24.15 3.28
N ASP A 47 37.08 23.33 3.85
CA ASP A 47 38.09 22.55 3.14
C ASP A 47 37.35 21.37 2.47
N SER A 48 37.20 21.48 1.15
CA SER A 48 36.40 20.60 0.30
C SER A 48 37.05 19.21 0.08
N LEU A 49 37.41 18.51 1.15
CA LEU A 49 38.02 17.18 1.10
C LEU A 49 36.99 16.07 1.34
N SER A 50 37.26 14.90 0.73
CA SER A 50 36.29 13.80 0.65
C SER A 50 36.14 13.09 1.99
N VAL A 51 34.96 13.23 2.59
CA VAL A 51 34.53 12.45 3.77
C VAL A 51 34.23 11.01 3.34
N TYR A 52 34.83 10.01 3.99
CA TYR A 52 34.57 8.60 3.69
C TYR A 52 33.56 7.99 4.67
N LEU A 53 32.52 7.42 4.10
CA LEU A 53 31.54 6.61 4.79
C LEU A 53 32.08 5.17 4.97
N PRO A 54 31.58 4.38 5.91
CA PRO A 54 32.09 3.04 6.16
C PRO A 54 32.01 2.10 4.94
N LEU A 55 31.04 2.29 4.05
CA LEU A 55 30.96 1.54 2.80
C LEU A 55 31.89 2.13 1.75
N GLN A 56 32.89 1.37 1.30
CA GLN A 56 33.84 1.83 0.29
C GLN A 56 34.03 0.79 -0.82
N THR A 57 34.08 1.25 -2.08
CA THR A 57 34.50 0.43 -3.22
C THR A 57 35.98 0.65 -3.49
N LEU A 58 36.78 -0.40 -3.33
CA LEU A 58 38.22 -0.38 -3.58
C LEU A 58 38.53 -1.15 -4.86
N SER A 59 39.33 -0.55 -5.74
CA SER A 59 39.79 -1.16 -6.98
C SER A 59 41.31 -1.24 -7.02
N TRP A 60 41.84 -2.27 -7.66
CA TRP A 60 43.27 -2.52 -7.81
C TRP A 60 43.56 -3.15 -9.17
N ASP A 61 44.84 -3.10 -9.52
CA ASP A 61 45.40 -3.72 -10.71
C ASP A 61 46.73 -4.39 -10.35
N GLY A 62 47.11 -5.40 -11.11
CA GLY A 62 48.33 -6.16 -10.91
C GLY A 62 49.09 -6.32 -12.21
N ASP A 63 50.41 -6.19 -12.12
CA ASP A 63 51.32 -6.31 -13.27
C ASP A 63 52.39 -7.36 -12.98
N ASP A 64 52.82 -8.07 -14.02
CA ASP A 64 53.82 -9.13 -13.92
C ASP A 64 54.75 -9.06 -15.14
N GLU A 65 56.04 -8.82 -14.90
CA GLU A 65 57.01 -8.53 -15.96
C GLU A 65 57.35 -9.76 -16.82
N ASP A 66 57.23 -10.96 -16.27
CA ASP A 66 57.61 -12.21 -16.93
C ASP A 66 56.47 -13.23 -17.03
N GLY A 67 55.26 -12.84 -16.66
CA GLY A 67 54.06 -13.68 -16.68
C GLY A 67 52.75 -12.90 -16.74
N PHE A 68 51.77 -13.34 -15.96
CA PHE A 68 50.49 -12.68 -15.77
C PHE A 68 49.92 -12.97 -14.38
N VAL A 69 49.19 -11.99 -13.84
CA VAL A 69 48.45 -12.14 -12.58
C VAL A 69 47.24 -13.06 -12.76
N VAL A 70 47.12 -14.07 -11.89
CA VAL A 70 46.00 -15.04 -11.94
C VAL A 70 44.93 -14.77 -10.90
N LYS A 71 45.30 -14.16 -9.77
CA LYS A 71 44.37 -13.77 -8.70
C LYS A 71 45.02 -12.74 -7.77
N TYR A 72 44.22 -12.23 -6.85
CA TYR A 72 44.63 -11.32 -5.79
C TYR A 72 44.31 -11.93 -4.44
N ARG A 73 44.96 -11.42 -3.41
CA ARG A 73 44.56 -11.61 -2.03
C ARG A 73 44.43 -10.28 -1.32
N TYR A 74 43.37 -10.08 -0.54
CA TYR A 74 43.18 -8.86 0.24
C TYR A 74 42.83 -9.16 1.70
N ARG A 75 43.04 -8.16 2.56
CA ARG A 75 42.60 -8.13 3.96
C ARG A 75 42.39 -6.68 4.39
N TYR A 76 41.72 -6.48 5.52
CA TYR A 76 41.68 -5.17 6.15
C TYR A 76 41.65 -5.24 7.67
N ARG A 77 41.96 -4.10 8.29
CA ARG A 77 41.76 -3.88 9.72
C ARG A 77 41.25 -2.49 10.01
N THR A 78 40.41 -2.39 11.02
CA THR A 78 39.96 -1.12 11.61
C THR A 78 40.72 -0.90 12.91
N VAL A 79 41.36 0.26 13.07
CA VAL A 79 41.89 0.70 14.35
C VAL A 79 40.90 1.67 14.99
N HIS A 80 40.39 1.28 16.14
CA HIS A 80 39.43 2.04 16.94
C HIS A 80 40.16 2.98 17.88
N VAL A 81 40.14 4.27 17.60
CA VAL A 81 40.94 5.24 18.39
C VAL A 81 40.32 5.52 19.75
N THR A 82 39.00 5.42 19.88
CA THR A 82 38.26 5.67 21.12
C THR A 82 38.17 4.41 21.96
N ARG A 83 37.88 3.24 21.38
CA ARG A 83 37.88 1.97 22.14
C ARG A 83 39.29 1.44 22.41
N GLY A 84 40.26 1.76 21.55
CA GLY A 84 41.65 1.38 21.71
C GLY A 84 41.98 -0.04 21.24
N ASP A 85 41.08 -0.70 20.51
CA ASP A 85 41.26 -2.03 19.94
C ASP A 85 41.45 -2.01 18.42
N THR A 86 41.54 -3.21 17.82
CA THR A 86 41.71 -3.37 16.37
C THR A 86 40.91 -4.57 15.90
N TYR A 87 39.98 -4.31 14.98
CA TYR A 87 39.25 -5.34 14.27
C TYR A 87 40.04 -5.83 13.06
N TYR A 88 40.05 -7.14 12.80
CA TYR A 88 40.72 -7.74 11.66
C TYR A 88 39.73 -8.56 10.83
N PHE A 89 39.75 -8.40 9.51
CA PHE A 89 39.02 -9.24 8.58
C PHE A 89 39.97 -9.84 7.53
N PRO A 90 39.89 -11.14 7.25
CA PRO A 90 39.00 -12.14 7.88
C PRO A 90 39.49 -12.65 9.24
N ALA A 91 40.80 -12.58 9.50
CA ALA A 91 41.46 -12.76 10.79
C ALA A 91 42.85 -12.11 10.71
N ARG A 92 43.53 -11.90 11.85
CA ARG A 92 44.78 -11.13 11.94
C ARG A 92 45.84 -11.46 10.87
N ASP A 93 46.05 -12.75 10.62
CA ASP A 93 47.08 -13.25 9.69
C ASP A 93 46.49 -13.94 8.45
N ALA A 94 45.19 -13.80 8.22
CA ALA A 94 44.48 -14.44 7.12
C ALA A 94 44.20 -13.45 5.97
N TRP A 95 44.03 -14.00 4.77
CA TRP A 95 43.75 -13.27 3.54
C TRP A 95 42.55 -13.89 2.83
N ILE A 96 41.76 -13.07 2.15
CA ILE A 96 40.73 -13.52 1.21
C ILE A 96 41.33 -13.52 -0.19
N GLU A 97 41.20 -14.61 -0.92
CA GLU A 97 41.59 -14.68 -2.33
C GLU A 97 40.41 -14.31 -3.23
N THR A 98 40.69 -13.62 -4.34
CA THR A 98 39.69 -13.24 -5.34
C THR A 98 40.34 -13.06 -6.71
N THR A 99 39.59 -13.32 -7.78
CA THR A 99 40.01 -12.98 -9.15
C THR A 99 39.49 -11.60 -9.59
N ALA A 100 38.68 -10.93 -8.74
CA ALA A 100 38.17 -9.60 -9.03
C ALA A 100 39.26 -8.53 -8.86
N THR A 101 39.11 -7.43 -9.60
CA THR A 101 39.95 -6.22 -9.51
C THR A 101 39.28 -5.11 -8.70
N GLN A 102 38.14 -5.39 -8.09
CA GLN A 102 37.46 -4.48 -7.18
C GLN A 102 36.63 -5.24 -6.13
N VAL A 103 36.39 -4.61 -4.99
CA VAL A 103 35.50 -5.10 -3.95
C VAL A 103 34.85 -3.95 -3.20
N GLU A 104 33.57 -4.12 -2.87
CA GLU A 104 32.85 -3.23 -1.96
C GLU A 104 32.97 -3.77 -0.53
N ILE A 105 33.43 -2.94 0.39
CA ILE A 105 33.71 -3.33 1.78
C ILE A 105 32.89 -2.48 2.74
N PRO A 106 32.06 -3.10 3.59
CA PRO A 106 31.49 -2.46 4.77
C PRO A 106 32.55 -2.44 5.87
N PHE A 107 33.34 -1.38 5.97
CA PHE A 107 34.35 -1.28 7.02
C PHE A 107 33.68 -1.19 8.39
N GLU A 108 34.19 -1.94 9.38
CA GLU A 108 33.77 -1.74 10.76
C GLU A 108 34.12 -0.30 11.14
N SER A 109 33.11 0.48 11.54
CA SER A 109 33.26 1.87 11.96
C SER A 109 32.38 2.19 13.17
N SER A 110 32.49 1.43 14.27
CA SER A 110 31.61 1.63 15.44
C SER A 110 32.15 2.60 16.49
N ASP A 111 33.39 3.10 16.38
CA ASP A 111 33.83 4.17 17.30
C ASP A 111 33.08 5.45 16.98
N ALA A 112 32.44 6.01 18.02
CA ALA A 112 31.78 7.29 17.93
C ALA A 112 32.75 8.38 17.46
N ASP A 113 32.26 9.25 16.58
CA ASP A 113 33.01 10.40 16.12
C ASP A 113 33.30 11.37 17.26
N ARG A 114 34.44 12.07 17.15
CA ARG A 114 34.89 13.03 18.16
C ARG A 114 34.43 14.42 17.77
N VAL A 115 33.98 15.20 18.75
CA VAL A 115 33.72 16.63 18.55
C VAL A 115 34.85 17.44 19.17
N VAL A 116 35.59 18.19 18.36
CA VAL A 116 36.70 19.05 18.80
C VAL A 116 36.48 20.45 18.25
N ASP A 117 36.40 21.45 19.13
CA ASP A 117 36.16 22.86 18.75
C ASP A 117 34.90 23.10 17.87
N GLY A 118 33.89 22.23 18.00
CA GLY A 118 32.66 22.27 17.21
C GLY A 118 32.68 21.42 15.94
N ASP A 119 33.83 20.82 15.62
CA ASP A 119 34.04 20.01 14.42
C ASP A 119 33.91 18.51 14.71
N THR A 120 33.19 17.77 13.86
CA THR A 120 33.07 16.31 13.96
C THR A 120 34.20 15.61 13.21
N ILE A 121 34.90 14.71 13.89
CA ILE A 121 36.13 14.05 13.43
C ILE A 121 35.97 12.52 13.49
N ALA A 122 36.17 11.88 12.34
CA ALA A 122 36.21 10.43 12.16
C ALA A 122 37.21 9.76 13.12
N SER A 123 36.79 8.67 13.76
CA SER A 123 37.59 7.96 14.79
C SER A 123 37.96 6.52 14.44
N ASN A 124 37.60 6.06 13.24
CA ASN A 124 37.87 4.71 12.77
C ASN A 124 38.92 4.74 11.65
N LEU A 125 40.13 4.27 11.91
CA LEU A 125 41.19 4.21 10.88
C LEU A 125 41.14 2.87 10.16
N GLN A 126 40.87 2.92 8.87
CA GLN A 126 40.85 1.77 7.98
C GLN A 126 42.23 1.55 7.36
N ILE A 127 42.67 0.30 7.37
CA ILE A 127 43.91 -0.14 6.72
C ILE A 127 43.56 -1.34 5.82
N PHE A 128 43.56 -1.10 4.51
CA PHE A 128 43.32 -2.12 3.49
C PHE A 128 44.65 -2.55 2.86
N GLU A 129 44.82 -3.85 2.60
CA GLU A 129 46.01 -4.41 1.97
C GLU A 129 45.59 -5.37 0.86
N VAL A 130 46.23 -5.30 -0.31
CA VAL A 130 46.00 -6.20 -1.44
C VAL A 130 47.31 -6.57 -2.13
N ALA A 131 47.43 -7.83 -2.57
CA ALA A 131 48.61 -8.37 -3.25
C ALA A 131 48.19 -9.26 -4.42
N ALA A 132 48.81 -9.07 -5.58
CA ALA A 132 48.71 -9.92 -6.75
C ALA A 132 49.45 -11.24 -6.56
N ILE A 133 48.94 -12.29 -7.20
CA ILE A 133 49.53 -13.63 -7.25
C ILE A 133 49.66 -14.00 -8.72
N ASP A 134 50.88 -14.32 -9.16
CA ASP A 134 51.19 -14.64 -10.56
C ASP A 134 50.84 -16.09 -10.94
N ASN A 135 51.05 -16.42 -12.21
CA ASN A 135 50.80 -17.75 -12.77
C ASN A 135 51.76 -18.85 -12.28
N GLU A 136 52.82 -18.52 -11.54
CA GLU A 136 53.74 -19.46 -10.90
C GLU A 136 53.54 -19.56 -9.37
N GLY A 137 52.60 -18.78 -8.83
CA GLY A 137 52.24 -18.74 -7.42
C GLY A 137 53.12 -17.82 -6.58
N ALA A 138 54.02 -17.02 -7.19
CA ALA A 138 54.69 -15.98 -6.43
C ALA A 138 53.71 -14.85 -6.13
N VAL A 139 53.91 -14.26 -4.95
CA VAL A 139 53.02 -13.23 -4.42
C VAL A 139 53.80 -11.94 -4.33
N ASP A 140 53.15 -10.83 -4.65
CA ASP A 140 53.71 -9.50 -4.43
C ASP A 140 54.28 -9.38 -3.00
N PRO A 141 55.61 -9.18 -2.85
CA PRO A 141 56.28 -9.10 -1.56
C PRO A 141 56.00 -7.78 -0.84
N THR A 142 55.44 -6.80 -1.54
CA THR A 142 55.11 -5.46 -1.08
C THR A 142 53.63 -5.14 -1.36
N PRO A 143 52.67 -5.79 -0.64
CA PRO A 143 51.25 -5.54 -0.86
C PRO A 143 50.92 -4.06 -0.90
N ALA A 144 50.09 -3.65 -1.85
CA ALA A 144 49.56 -2.30 -1.90
C ALA A 144 48.72 -2.03 -0.64
N VAL A 145 49.02 -0.94 0.06
CA VAL A 145 48.36 -0.57 1.32
C VAL A 145 47.58 0.73 1.13
N LYS A 146 46.36 0.77 1.67
CA LYS A 146 45.57 1.99 1.79
C LYS A 146 45.24 2.31 3.24
N ARG A 147 45.37 3.58 3.62
CA ARG A 147 45.00 4.10 4.93
C ARG A 147 44.06 5.29 4.77
N PHE A 148 42.91 5.22 5.41
CA PHE A 148 41.90 6.29 5.38
C PHE A 148 41.00 6.20 6.61
N TRP A 149 40.32 7.30 6.94
CA TRP A 149 39.44 7.39 8.10
C TRP A 149 37.98 7.29 7.67
N THR A 150 37.16 6.61 8.46
CA THR A 150 35.70 6.56 8.27
C THR A 150 34.99 7.11 9.49
N PHE A 151 33.89 7.83 9.24
CA PHE A 151 32.98 8.26 10.29
C PHE A 151 32.29 7.06 10.95
N ALA A 152 31.79 7.27 12.15
CA ALA A 152 30.94 6.30 12.82
C ALA A 152 29.74 5.97 11.92
N ASN A 153 29.38 4.69 11.81
CA ASN A 153 28.17 4.34 11.08
C ASN A 153 26.95 4.96 11.76
N LYS A 154 26.05 5.53 10.97
CA LYS A 154 24.75 5.98 11.47
C LYS A 154 23.75 4.84 11.36
N LEU A 155 22.75 4.87 12.21
CA LEU A 155 21.69 3.87 12.19
C LEU A 155 20.63 4.32 11.19
N PRO A 156 20.00 3.39 10.44
CA PRO A 156 18.83 3.74 9.66
C PRO A 156 17.66 4.04 10.59
N GLU A 157 16.77 4.91 10.13
CA GLU A 157 15.51 5.25 10.78
C GLU A 157 14.33 4.69 9.98
N THR A 158 13.33 4.17 10.66
CA THR A 158 12.12 3.59 10.04
C THR A 158 10.89 4.44 10.37
N TYR A 159 9.96 4.53 9.41
CA TYR A 159 8.70 5.26 9.56
C TYR A 159 7.54 4.43 9.00
N ILE A 160 6.46 4.26 9.76
CA ILE A 160 5.22 3.65 9.26
C ILE A 160 4.35 4.76 8.67
N LEU A 161 3.94 4.60 7.42
CA LEU A 161 3.15 5.57 6.66
C LEU A 161 1.65 5.27 6.74
N TYR A 162 1.30 3.99 6.81
CA TYR A 162 -0.06 3.51 7.00
C TYR A 162 -0.04 2.15 7.71
N PRO A 163 -0.99 1.88 8.61
CA PRO A 163 -1.98 2.81 9.17
C PRO A 163 -1.32 3.85 10.10
N ALA A 164 -2.07 4.88 10.49
CA ALA A 164 -1.61 5.84 11.49
C ALA A 164 -1.76 5.27 12.91
N ASP A 165 -0.96 5.77 13.85
CA ASP A 165 -1.07 5.40 15.27
C ASP A 165 -2.46 5.80 15.80
N GLY A 166 -3.18 4.83 16.38
CA GLY A 166 -4.53 4.99 16.88
C GLY A 166 -5.65 4.63 15.90
N ASP A 167 -5.34 4.32 14.63
CA ASP A 167 -6.35 4.00 13.62
C ASP A 167 -7.18 2.76 14.02
N SER A 168 -8.46 2.79 13.66
CA SER A 168 -9.36 1.64 13.76
C SER A 168 -9.61 1.03 12.37
N LEU A 169 -9.45 -0.29 12.26
CA LEU A 169 -9.54 -1.02 10.99
C LEU A 169 -10.52 -2.19 11.12
N LEU A 170 -11.38 -2.38 10.12
CA LEU A 170 -12.20 -3.59 10.05
C LEU A 170 -11.33 -4.76 9.60
N VAL A 171 -11.55 -5.91 10.24
CA VAL A 171 -10.84 -7.15 9.92
C VAL A 171 -11.77 -8.36 9.97
N ARG A 172 -11.30 -9.48 9.43
CA ARG A 172 -11.91 -10.80 9.60
C ARG A 172 -10.84 -11.85 9.83
N ALA A 173 -11.16 -12.94 10.50
CA ALA A 173 -10.22 -14.06 10.70
C ALA A 173 -9.67 -14.70 9.41
N ASN A 174 -10.38 -14.60 8.27
CA ASN A 174 -10.02 -15.20 6.99
C ASN A 174 -9.98 -14.16 5.87
N THR A 175 -9.08 -14.34 4.92
CA THR A 175 -8.99 -13.49 3.73
C THR A 175 -10.14 -13.74 2.75
N THR A 176 -10.48 -12.75 1.94
CA THR A 176 -11.45 -12.82 0.84
C THR A 176 -10.73 -12.52 -0.49
N PRO A 177 -11.37 -12.70 -1.66
CA PRO A 177 -10.79 -12.26 -2.93
C PRO A 177 -10.41 -10.76 -2.97
N THR A 178 -11.12 -9.93 -2.21
CA THR A 178 -10.96 -8.47 -2.15
C THR A 178 -10.17 -8.00 -0.92
N TRP A 179 -10.05 -8.82 0.13
CA TRP A 179 -9.33 -8.47 1.36
C TRP A 179 -8.25 -9.49 1.72
N ARG A 180 -6.99 -9.02 1.80
CA ARG A 180 -5.81 -9.89 2.00
C ARG A 180 -5.21 -9.82 3.41
N GLY A 181 -5.73 -8.93 4.26
CA GLY A 181 -5.20 -8.66 5.60
C GLY A 181 -5.07 -7.17 5.86
N VAL A 182 -4.40 -6.82 6.95
CA VAL A 182 -4.14 -5.42 7.32
C VAL A 182 -2.99 -4.90 6.44
N LEU A 183 -3.28 -3.93 5.56
CA LEU A 183 -2.25 -3.25 4.80
C LEU A 183 -1.39 -2.41 5.75
N VAL A 184 -0.07 -2.59 5.67
CA VAL A 184 0.89 -1.74 6.36
C VAL A 184 1.90 -1.27 5.32
N SER A 185 2.22 0.01 5.30
CA SER A 185 3.27 0.60 4.47
C SER A 185 4.22 1.44 5.30
N TRP A 186 5.46 1.50 4.85
CA TRP A 186 6.56 2.14 5.57
C TRP A 186 7.58 2.71 4.59
N GLN A 187 8.49 3.51 5.16
CA GLN A 187 9.71 3.96 4.52
C GLN A 187 10.84 3.95 5.54
N GLY A 188 12.06 4.13 5.07
CA GLY A 188 13.21 4.31 5.92
C GLY A 188 14.22 5.25 5.27
N GLU A 189 15.05 5.83 6.13
CA GLU A 189 16.10 6.76 5.74
C GLU A 189 17.40 6.33 6.41
N ASP A 190 18.51 6.41 5.69
CA ASP A 190 19.82 6.08 6.20
C ASP A 190 20.75 7.28 6.00
N PRO A 191 21.19 7.97 7.09
CA PRO A 191 21.86 9.26 6.95
C PRO A 191 23.23 9.23 6.25
N ASP A 192 23.86 8.06 6.16
CA ASP A 192 25.17 7.84 5.56
C ASP A 192 25.17 6.71 4.52
N GLY A 193 24.01 6.36 3.99
CA GLY A 193 23.90 5.30 3.01
C GLY A 193 22.51 5.13 2.45
N GLU A 194 22.10 3.89 2.30
CA GLU A 194 20.79 3.51 1.76
C GLU A 194 20.19 2.42 2.63
N VAL A 195 18.88 2.51 2.87
CA VAL A 195 18.12 1.41 3.46
C VAL A 195 18.08 0.25 2.48
N ARG A 196 18.53 -0.91 2.94
CA ARG A 196 18.66 -2.11 2.12
C ARG A 196 17.38 -2.94 2.09
N ASP A 197 16.81 -3.19 3.26
CA ASP A 197 15.60 -4.01 3.44
C ASP A 197 14.97 -3.80 4.83
N TYR A 198 13.74 -4.27 4.99
CA TYR A 198 12.88 -4.09 6.14
C TYR A 198 12.39 -5.42 6.68
N ARG A 199 11.93 -5.43 7.93
CA ARG A 199 11.11 -6.50 8.48
C ARG A 199 10.11 -5.94 9.48
N TRP A 200 9.01 -6.64 9.64
CA TRP A 200 7.92 -6.26 10.52
C TRP A 200 7.57 -7.39 11.49
N ARG A 201 6.92 -7.05 12.60
CA ARG A 201 6.26 -7.99 13.51
C ARG A 201 4.99 -7.37 14.08
N VAL A 202 4.15 -8.21 14.66
CA VAL A 202 2.95 -7.78 15.38
C VAL A 202 2.96 -8.34 16.80
N ASP A 203 2.45 -7.59 17.76
CA ASP A 203 2.27 -7.98 19.17
C ASP A 203 3.53 -8.53 19.85
N SER A 204 4.70 -8.01 19.44
CA SER A 204 6.02 -8.47 19.88
C SER A 204 6.26 -9.98 19.64
N LEU A 205 5.60 -10.56 18.65
CA LEU A 205 5.84 -11.91 18.16
C LEU A 205 7.13 -11.96 17.32
N GLU A 206 7.33 -13.08 16.61
CA GLU A 206 8.51 -13.25 15.76
C GLU A 206 8.56 -12.22 14.63
N TRP A 207 9.78 -11.77 14.32
CA TRP A 207 10.03 -10.93 13.16
C TRP A 207 9.84 -11.72 11.88
N SER A 208 9.18 -11.10 10.90
CA SER A 208 9.16 -11.59 9.53
C SER A 208 10.58 -11.69 8.93
N PRO A 209 10.75 -12.49 7.86
CA PRO A 209 11.95 -12.41 7.03
C PRO A 209 12.17 -11.00 6.50
N TRP A 210 13.44 -10.66 6.24
CA TRP A 210 13.80 -9.41 5.59
C TRP A 210 13.21 -9.34 4.17
N THR A 211 12.62 -8.20 3.82
CA THR A 211 12.05 -7.90 2.49
C THR A 211 12.47 -6.52 2.01
N ARG A 212 12.58 -6.35 0.69
CA ARG A 212 12.79 -5.02 0.07
C ARG A 212 11.49 -4.26 -0.16
N ASP A 213 10.36 -4.92 0.06
CA ASP A 213 9.06 -4.27 -0.09
C ASP A 213 8.87 -3.17 0.96
N THR A 214 8.14 -2.13 0.56
CA THR A 214 7.76 -1.00 1.42
C THR A 214 6.33 -1.10 1.93
N SER A 215 5.66 -2.23 1.66
CA SER A 215 4.34 -2.52 2.19
C SER A 215 4.07 -4.02 2.24
N VAL A 216 3.12 -4.43 3.08
CA VAL A 216 2.66 -5.81 3.21
C VAL A 216 1.19 -5.84 3.61
N TYR A 217 0.50 -6.91 3.21
CA TYR A 217 -0.77 -7.30 3.84
C TYR A 217 -0.48 -8.29 4.96
N ILE A 218 -0.59 -7.85 6.21
CA ILE A 218 -0.42 -8.71 7.38
C ILE A 218 -1.65 -9.61 7.51
N ASN A 219 -1.45 -10.91 7.34
CA ASN A 219 -2.52 -11.89 7.47
C ASN A 219 -3.03 -11.94 8.93
N PRO A 220 -4.35 -12.08 9.16
CA PRO A 220 -4.95 -12.16 10.49
C PRO A 220 -4.29 -13.16 11.44
N VAL A 221 -3.78 -14.28 10.92
CA VAL A 221 -3.13 -15.32 11.73
C VAL A 221 -1.81 -14.87 12.36
N ALA A 222 -1.23 -13.76 11.88
CA ALA A 222 -0.03 -13.19 12.47
C ALA A 222 -0.31 -12.48 13.79
N PHE A 223 -1.53 -11.96 13.99
CA PHE A 223 -1.92 -11.25 15.21
C PHE A 223 -2.15 -12.21 16.37
N ARG A 224 -1.82 -11.77 17.59
CA ARG A 224 -2.13 -12.55 18.79
C ARG A 224 -3.64 -12.54 19.02
N GLY A 225 -4.23 -13.70 19.31
CA GLY A 225 -5.65 -13.76 19.68
C GLY A 225 -5.95 -13.06 21.01
N PRO A 226 -7.13 -12.42 21.16
CA PRO A 226 -8.19 -12.24 20.15
C PRO A 226 -7.78 -11.24 19.05
N LEU A 227 -8.33 -11.43 17.84
CA LEU A 227 -8.08 -10.52 16.70
C LEU A 227 -8.76 -9.15 16.89
N ASP A 228 -9.89 -9.11 17.58
CA ASP A 228 -10.57 -7.88 17.96
C ASP A 228 -9.85 -7.20 19.15
N GLY A 229 -9.54 -5.91 19.02
CA GLY A 229 -8.88 -5.14 20.08
C GLY A 229 -7.66 -4.36 19.61
N TRP A 230 -6.84 -3.95 20.58
CA TRP A 230 -5.62 -3.17 20.30
C TRP A 230 -4.44 -4.09 20.03
N HIS A 231 -3.75 -3.83 18.92
CA HIS A 231 -2.56 -4.53 18.48
C HIS A 231 -1.41 -3.55 18.26
N VAL A 232 -0.19 -4.07 18.34
CA VAL A 232 1.03 -3.30 18.07
C VAL A 232 1.66 -3.81 16.80
N ILE A 233 1.97 -2.90 15.87
CA ILE A 233 2.74 -3.20 14.66
C ILE A 233 4.09 -2.51 14.77
N GLU A 234 5.16 -3.27 14.57
CA GLU A 234 6.53 -2.76 14.58
C GLU A 234 7.20 -3.05 13.24
N VAL A 235 7.94 -2.09 12.70
CA VAL A 235 8.74 -2.22 11.48
C VAL A 235 10.14 -1.70 11.75
N MET A 236 11.15 -2.42 11.29
CA MET A 236 12.55 -1.95 11.34
C MET A 236 13.19 -2.07 9.96
N ALA A 237 14.10 -1.15 9.68
CA ALA A 237 15.02 -1.17 8.56
C ALA A 237 16.37 -1.77 8.95
N ARG A 238 17.14 -2.18 7.94
CA ARG A 238 18.60 -2.25 8.01
C ARG A 238 19.23 -1.58 6.80
N ASP A 239 20.40 -1.02 6.98
CA ASP A 239 21.15 -0.31 5.94
C ASP A 239 21.93 -1.29 5.02
N ASN A 240 22.65 -0.71 4.06
CA ASN A 240 23.56 -1.41 3.14
C ASN A 240 24.79 -2.03 3.84
N LEU A 241 25.07 -1.66 5.10
CA LEU A 241 26.09 -2.20 5.99
C LEU A 241 25.54 -3.31 6.92
N TYR A 242 24.26 -3.65 6.79
CA TYR A 242 23.50 -4.59 7.62
C TYR A 242 23.32 -4.17 9.09
N ILE A 243 23.53 -2.89 9.40
CA ILE A 243 23.22 -2.32 10.70
C ILE A 243 21.73 -2.05 10.78
N GLN A 244 21.12 -2.45 11.89
CA GLN A 244 19.68 -2.42 12.08
C GLN A 244 19.27 -1.17 12.85
N ASP A 245 18.09 -0.66 12.51
CA ASP A 245 17.39 0.31 13.34
C ASP A 245 17.20 -0.27 14.76
N THR A 246 17.72 0.43 15.76
CA THR A 246 17.63 0.02 17.18
C THR A 246 16.36 0.52 17.87
N THR A 247 15.63 1.39 17.19
CA THR A 247 14.37 2.01 17.62
C THR A 247 13.29 1.79 16.54
N PRO A 248 12.83 0.54 16.34
CA PRO A 248 11.84 0.23 15.30
C PRO A 248 10.64 1.17 15.36
N ALA A 249 10.15 1.56 14.18
CA ALA A 249 8.89 2.26 14.05
C ALA A 249 7.78 1.43 14.67
N LYS A 250 6.92 2.07 15.47
CA LYS A 250 5.87 1.40 16.22
C LYS A 250 4.58 2.19 16.15
N ILE A 251 3.49 1.49 15.89
CA ILE A 251 2.12 2.03 15.97
C ILE A 251 1.20 1.06 16.74
N HIS A 252 0.12 1.60 17.27
CA HIS A 252 -1.00 0.89 17.87
C HIS A 252 -2.18 1.02 16.94
N VAL A 253 -2.83 -0.09 16.63
CA VAL A 253 -4.04 -0.11 15.81
C VAL A 253 -5.14 -0.83 16.57
N ARG A 254 -6.37 -0.36 16.41
CA ARG A 254 -7.54 -1.06 16.90
C ARG A 254 -8.16 -1.86 15.77
N LEU A 255 -8.10 -3.17 15.88
CA LEU A 255 -8.79 -4.06 14.95
C LEU A 255 -10.21 -4.31 15.44
N VAL A 256 -11.17 -4.22 14.52
CA VAL A 256 -12.60 -4.45 14.76
C VAL A 256 -13.04 -5.62 13.89
N GLU A 257 -13.28 -6.78 14.51
CA GLU A 257 -13.64 -7.99 13.76
C GLU A 257 -15.10 -7.92 13.29
N VAL A 258 -15.32 -8.10 11.97
CA VAL A 258 -16.67 -8.17 11.41
C VAL A 258 -17.36 -9.46 11.83
N LYS A 259 -18.55 -9.32 12.41
CA LYS A 259 -19.37 -10.41 12.96
C LYS A 259 -20.53 -10.78 12.04
N PHE A 260 -21.14 -9.79 11.39
CA PHE A 260 -22.31 -10.00 10.53
C PHE A 260 -23.42 -10.82 11.20
N ASP A 261 -23.59 -10.61 12.50
CA ASP A 261 -24.55 -11.28 13.39
C ASP A 261 -25.93 -10.59 13.39
N ARG A 262 -26.03 -9.41 12.78
CA ARG A 262 -27.27 -8.69 12.52
C ARG A 262 -27.57 -8.60 11.02
N PRO A 263 -28.84 -8.66 10.61
CA PRO A 263 -29.20 -8.67 9.20
C PRO A 263 -29.07 -7.30 8.53
N LEU A 264 -29.64 -6.23 9.10
CA LEU A 264 -29.84 -4.96 8.41
C LEU A 264 -29.61 -3.76 9.34
N LEU A 265 -28.78 -2.82 8.89
CA LEU A 265 -28.67 -1.47 9.44
C LEU A 265 -29.26 -0.49 8.44
N VAL A 266 -30.25 0.29 8.88
CA VAL A 266 -30.81 1.41 8.12
C VAL A 266 -30.14 2.70 8.59
N VAL A 267 -29.48 3.40 7.67
CA VAL A 267 -28.73 4.62 7.93
C VAL A 267 -29.35 5.77 7.15
N TYR A 268 -29.66 6.86 7.82
CA TYR A 268 -30.23 8.04 7.17
C TYR A 268 -29.52 9.33 7.56
N GLU A 269 -29.47 10.29 6.63
CA GLU A 269 -28.73 11.56 6.78
C GLU A 269 -29.63 12.80 6.88
N GLU A 270 -30.86 12.66 7.36
CA GLU A 270 -31.83 13.76 7.42
C GLU A 270 -31.69 14.58 8.71
N GLN A 271 -31.69 15.92 8.60
CA GLN A 271 -31.88 16.81 9.75
C GLN A 271 -33.37 16.82 10.12
N SER A 272 -33.67 16.63 11.41
CA SER A 272 -35.01 16.80 12.00
C SER A 272 -35.67 18.08 11.47
N ALA A 273 -36.94 17.98 11.10
CA ALA A 273 -37.73 18.98 10.37
C ALA A 273 -37.42 20.43 10.78
N GLU A 274 -37.11 21.28 9.79
CA GLU A 274 -37.33 22.71 9.98
C GLU A 274 -38.84 22.95 10.11
N PRO A 275 -39.29 23.89 10.97
CA PRO A 275 -40.72 24.16 11.11
C PRO A 275 -41.32 24.60 9.76
N GLY A 276 -42.15 23.74 9.16
CA GLY A 276 -42.93 24.05 7.95
C GLY A 276 -42.45 23.46 6.61
N GLY A 277 -41.52 22.50 6.58
CA GLY A 277 -41.07 21.87 5.32
C GLY A 277 -41.05 20.33 5.33
N GLU A 278 -41.40 19.73 4.17
CA GLU A 278 -41.43 18.28 3.81
C GLU A 278 -42.14 17.35 4.82
N PRO A 279 -42.57 16.12 4.43
CA PRO A 279 -43.28 15.23 5.34
C PRO A 279 -42.46 14.98 6.61
N SER A 280 -43.06 15.25 7.78
CA SER A 280 -42.45 15.06 9.09
C SER A 280 -42.31 13.58 9.50
N ASN A 281 -42.39 12.64 8.57
CA ASN A 281 -42.63 11.21 8.82
C ASN A 281 -41.78 10.25 7.97
N THR A 282 -40.64 10.69 7.39
CA THR A 282 -39.74 9.78 6.64
C THR A 282 -39.34 8.56 7.47
N GLU A 283 -39.00 8.79 8.74
CA GLU A 283 -38.67 7.74 9.70
C GLU A 283 -39.85 6.78 9.91
N ASP A 284 -41.07 7.28 10.11
CA ASP A 284 -42.26 6.42 10.28
C ASP A 284 -42.54 5.57 9.03
N PHE A 285 -42.33 6.12 7.83
CA PHE A 285 -42.47 5.37 6.58
C PHE A 285 -41.50 4.21 6.52
N TYR A 286 -40.20 4.45 6.76
CA TYR A 286 -39.18 3.41 6.72
C TYR A 286 -39.34 2.39 7.86
N ILE A 287 -39.77 2.83 9.05
CA ILE A 287 -40.12 1.91 10.14
C ILE A 287 -41.26 0.98 9.70
N SER A 288 -42.38 1.53 9.23
CA SER A 288 -43.53 0.73 8.75
C SER A 288 -43.11 -0.24 7.63
N LEU A 289 -42.31 0.25 6.69
CA LEU A 289 -41.82 -0.52 5.55
C LEU A 289 -40.96 -1.72 6.01
N PHE A 290 -39.93 -1.48 6.82
CA PHE A 290 -39.02 -2.54 7.27
C PHE A 290 -39.67 -3.47 8.31
N ASP A 291 -40.55 -2.98 9.18
CA ASP A 291 -41.37 -3.81 10.06
C ASP A 291 -42.22 -4.80 9.25
N SER A 292 -42.76 -4.38 8.11
CA SER A 292 -43.59 -5.24 7.26
C SER A 292 -42.81 -6.27 6.42
N VAL A 293 -41.51 -6.06 6.20
CA VAL A 293 -40.67 -6.92 5.35
C VAL A 293 -39.72 -7.79 6.15
N VAL A 294 -38.98 -7.19 7.09
CA VAL A 294 -37.92 -7.82 7.87
C VAL A 294 -38.43 -8.23 9.26
N GLY A 295 -39.42 -7.51 9.78
CA GLY A 295 -40.00 -7.74 11.10
C GLY A 295 -39.37 -6.88 12.19
N VAL A 296 -40.20 -6.52 13.16
CA VAL A 296 -39.80 -5.70 14.32
C VAL A 296 -38.62 -6.35 15.05
N GLY A 297 -37.56 -5.58 15.27
CA GLY A 297 -36.36 -6.02 15.99
C GLY A 297 -35.35 -6.81 15.15
N ASN A 298 -35.63 -7.02 13.86
CA ASN A 298 -34.70 -7.64 12.91
C ASN A 298 -33.97 -6.59 12.05
N TYR A 299 -33.96 -5.33 12.45
CA TYR A 299 -33.11 -4.29 11.87
C TYR A 299 -32.90 -3.20 12.91
N ASP A 300 -31.83 -2.43 12.74
CA ASP A 300 -31.57 -1.25 13.54
C ASP A 300 -31.58 -0.02 12.61
N MET A 301 -31.94 1.14 13.16
CA MET A 301 -31.97 2.38 12.40
C MET A 301 -31.21 3.48 13.12
N ILE A 302 -30.35 4.20 12.39
CA ILE A 302 -29.55 5.31 12.93
C ILE A 302 -29.67 6.56 12.06
N ASN A 303 -29.84 7.70 12.72
CA ASN A 303 -29.60 9.00 12.09
C ASN A 303 -28.11 9.30 12.13
N PHE A 304 -27.44 9.21 10.99
CA PHE A 304 -25.99 9.37 10.90
C PHE A 304 -25.52 10.77 11.37
N ARG A 305 -26.35 11.81 11.23
CA ARG A 305 -25.97 13.18 11.64
C ARG A 305 -25.95 13.37 13.15
N THR A 306 -26.75 12.62 13.89
CA THR A 306 -26.84 12.71 15.35
C THR A 306 -26.26 11.47 16.04
N TYR A 307 -25.74 10.51 15.27
CA TYR A 307 -25.13 9.31 15.79
C TYR A 307 -23.81 9.64 16.50
N THR A 308 -23.73 9.32 17.79
CA THR A 308 -22.56 9.60 18.63
C THR A 308 -21.74 8.36 18.96
N GLY A 309 -22.20 7.18 18.51
CA GLY A 309 -21.46 5.94 18.70
C GLY A 309 -20.33 5.79 17.67
N SER A 310 -19.63 4.66 17.77
CA SER A 310 -18.59 4.32 16.81
C SER A 310 -19.21 3.66 15.58
N PHE A 311 -19.09 4.33 14.43
CA PHE A 311 -19.68 3.84 13.19
C PHE A 311 -19.01 2.55 12.73
N ILE A 312 -17.68 2.47 12.83
CA ILE A 312 -16.91 1.25 12.51
C ILE A 312 -17.33 0.05 13.37
N ASP A 313 -17.54 0.25 14.67
CA ASP A 313 -18.03 -0.81 15.56
C ASP A 313 -19.45 -1.24 15.21
N THR A 314 -20.28 -0.29 14.76
CA THR A 314 -21.66 -0.57 14.40
C THR A 314 -21.74 -1.40 13.13
N VAL A 315 -21.08 -0.97 12.05
CA VAL A 315 -21.17 -1.67 10.75
C VAL A 315 -20.59 -3.09 10.80
N ALA A 316 -19.63 -3.35 11.70
CA ALA A 316 -19.06 -4.68 11.89
C ALA A 316 -20.10 -5.77 12.22
N HIS A 317 -21.25 -5.38 12.77
CA HIS A 317 -22.32 -6.31 13.14
C HIS A 317 -23.30 -6.64 12.00
N TYR A 318 -23.42 -5.83 10.95
CA TYR A 318 -24.53 -5.98 9.99
C TYR A 318 -24.11 -6.62 8.67
N ARG A 319 -25.00 -7.42 8.08
CA ARG A 319 -24.80 -8.03 6.76
C ARG A 319 -25.11 -7.07 5.62
N VAL A 320 -26.12 -6.22 5.80
CA VAL A 320 -26.52 -5.18 4.85
C VAL A 320 -26.59 -3.85 5.55
N ILE A 321 -26.05 -2.82 4.90
CA ILE A 321 -26.32 -1.42 5.23
C ILE A 321 -27.23 -0.87 4.15
N PHE A 322 -28.44 -0.45 4.52
CA PHE A 322 -29.28 0.38 3.68
C PHE A 322 -29.07 1.84 4.05
N TRP A 323 -28.38 2.60 3.20
CA TRP A 323 -28.09 4.00 3.43
C TRP A 323 -28.94 4.86 2.50
N TYR A 324 -29.81 5.69 3.06
CA TYR A 324 -30.67 6.55 2.26
C TYR A 324 -30.59 8.03 2.64
N ARG A 325 -31.05 8.85 1.69
CA ARG A 325 -31.31 10.27 1.92
C ARG A 325 -32.40 10.74 0.98
N ASP A 326 -33.59 10.89 1.54
CA ASP A 326 -34.79 11.19 0.76
C ASP A 326 -35.23 12.64 0.97
N LYS A 327 -34.47 13.47 1.68
CA LYS A 327 -34.69 14.92 1.76
C LYS A 327 -33.97 15.65 0.63
N MET A 328 -34.73 16.13 -0.34
CA MET A 328 -34.21 17.00 -1.39
C MET A 328 -33.89 18.38 -0.81
N MET A 329 -32.65 18.85 -0.93
CA MET A 329 -32.27 20.20 -0.49
C MET A 329 -31.88 21.04 -1.71
N GLY A 330 -32.37 22.27 -1.79
CA GLY A 330 -32.25 23.17 -2.95
C GLY A 330 -30.83 23.65 -3.31
N SER A 331 -29.77 23.03 -2.80
CA SER A 331 -28.40 23.32 -3.23
C SER A 331 -27.58 22.05 -3.47
N ARG A 332 -26.80 22.06 -4.56
CA ARG A 332 -25.81 21.05 -4.97
C ARG A 332 -24.66 20.85 -3.96
N SER A 333 -24.71 21.52 -2.80
CA SER A 333 -23.63 21.60 -1.83
C SER A 333 -23.64 20.47 -0.79
N TYR A 334 -24.63 19.58 -0.80
CA TYR A 334 -24.78 18.55 0.22
C TYR A 334 -24.58 17.15 -0.35
N ARG A 335 -23.36 16.67 -0.29
CA ARG A 335 -22.94 15.32 -0.70
C ARG A 335 -23.32 14.29 0.36
N PHE A 336 -23.69 13.06 -0.06
CA PHE A 336 -23.63 11.88 0.82
C PHE A 336 -22.23 11.81 1.42
N TRP A 337 -22.12 11.37 2.68
CA TRP A 337 -20.82 11.33 3.37
C TRP A 337 -20.07 12.66 3.28
N THR A 338 -20.81 13.77 3.44
CA THR A 338 -20.41 15.18 3.22
C THR A 338 -18.92 15.36 2.98
N ALA A 339 -18.51 15.74 1.76
CA ALA A 339 -17.20 16.14 1.18
C ALA A 339 -15.88 16.10 2.00
N ARG A 340 -15.91 16.15 3.32
CA ARG A 340 -14.81 16.05 4.29
C ARG A 340 -14.71 14.68 4.98
N ASN A 341 -15.58 13.70 4.70
CA ASN A 341 -15.65 12.44 5.46
C ASN A 341 -14.93 11.26 4.77
N GLY A 342 -13.64 11.44 4.48
CA GLY A 342 -12.78 10.35 3.97
C GLY A 342 -12.76 9.11 4.87
N GLU A 343 -13.01 9.30 6.16
CA GLU A 343 -13.16 8.23 7.14
C GLU A 343 -14.34 7.29 6.83
N ILE A 344 -15.52 7.82 6.48
CA ILE A 344 -16.70 6.99 6.21
C ILE A 344 -16.55 6.21 4.92
N LYS A 345 -16.04 6.85 3.87
CA LYS A 345 -15.71 6.17 2.62
C LYS A 345 -14.71 5.04 2.89
N SER A 346 -13.68 5.28 3.71
CA SER A 346 -12.73 4.25 4.13
C SER A 346 -13.39 3.10 4.89
N ILE A 347 -14.26 3.38 5.88
CA ILE A 347 -14.98 2.36 6.66
C ILE A 347 -15.88 1.51 5.76
N ILE A 348 -16.67 2.14 4.88
CA ILE A 348 -17.57 1.43 3.97
C ILE A 348 -16.77 0.61 2.95
N SER A 349 -15.67 1.13 2.40
CA SER A 349 -14.77 0.36 1.54
C SER A 349 -14.24 -0.90 2.25
N GLN A 350 -13.71 -0.76 3.47
CA GLN A 350 -13.26 -1.90 4.27
C GLN A 350 -14.40 -2.89 4.56
N TYR A 351 -15.59 -2.40 4.88
CA TYR A 351 -16.77 -3.22 5.14
C TYR A 351 -17.16 -4.07 3.90
N LEU A 352 -17.14 -3.47 2.71
CA LEU A 352 -17.40 -4.16 1.45
C LEU A 352 -16.30 -5.18 1.12
N ASP A 353 -15.03 -4.81 1.30
CA ASP A 353 -13.89 -5.72 1.07
C ASP A 353 -13.96 -6.98 1.94
N LEU A 354 -14.53 -6.87 3.14
CA LEU A 354 -14.78 -7.95 4.09
C LEU A 354 -16.09 -8.70 3.85
N GLY A 355 -16.86 -8.31 2.82
CA GLY A 355 -18.05 -9.02 2.34
C GLY A 355 -19.37 -8.53 2.95
N GLY A 356 -19.39 -7.32 3.48
CA GLY A 356 -20.63 -6.65 3.84
C GLY A 356 -21.34 -6.15 2.58
N ASN A 357 -22.67 -6.09 2.58
CA ASN A 357 -23.45 -5.61 1.45
C ASN A 357 -23.96 -4.18 1.66
N LEU A 358 -24.13 -3.42 0.59
CA LEU A 358 -24.59 -2.03 0.63
C LEU A 358 -25.78 -1.81 -0.30
N TRP A 359 -26.82 -1.16 0.20
CA TRP A 359 -27.85 -0.55 -0.64
C TRP A 359 -27.85 0.95 -0.38
N ILE A 360 -27.52 1.73 -1.40
CA ILE A 360 -27.59 3.19 -1.34
C ILE A 360 -28.79 3.71 -2.13
N SER A 361 -29.55 4.64 -1.54
CA SER A 361 -30.80 5.15 -2.12
C SER A 361 -31.02 6.64 -1.90
N GLY A 362 -31.82 7.25 -2.77
CA GLY A 362 -32.34 8.59 -2.58
C GLY A 362 -31.73 9.63 -3.51
N TRP A 363 -32.08 10.89 -3.27
CA TRP A 363 -31.65 11.98 -4.12
C TRP A 363 -30.16 12.23 -4.02
N SER A 364 -29.50 12.29 -5.19
CA SER A 364 -28.06 12.47 -5.30
C SER A 364 -27.25 11.42 -4.53
N ALA A 365 -27.81 10.22 -4.28
CA ALA A 365 -27.11 9.09 -3.66
C ALA A 365 -25.75 8.83 -4.32
N VAL A 366 -25.73 8.87 -5.65
CA VAL A 366 -24.57 8.52 -6.45
C VAL A 366 -23.60 9.70 -6.60
N TYR A 367 -24.12 10.91 -6.84
CA TYR A 367 -23.31 12.14 -6.92
C TYR A 367 -22.73 12.55 -5.56
N GLY A 368 -23.36 12.10 -4.47
CA GLY A 368 -22.89 12.36 -3.13
C GLY A 368 -21.66 11.54 -2.77
N VAL A 369 -21.54 10.33 -3.31
CA VAL A 369 -20.44 9.40 -3.03
C VAL A 369 -19.17 9.74 -3.81
N GLU A 370 -19.29 10.33 -4.99
CA GLU A 370 -18.17 10.67 -5.88
C GLU A 370 -18.47 11.92 -6.72
N GLU A 371 -17.51 12.83 -6.86
CA GLU A 371 -17.65 14.06 -7.65
C GLU A 371 -17.60 13.76 -9.16
N ALA A 372 -18.69 13.20 -9.70
CA ALA A 372 -18.98 13.00 -11.13
C ALA A 372 -17.98 12.17 -11.98
N GLN A 373 -16.76 11.95 -11.51
CA GLN A 373 -15.71 11.19 -12.19
C GLN A 373 -15.67 9.78 -11.59
N PHE A 374 -16.40 8.87 -12.23
CA PHE A 374 -16.44 7.44 -11.91
C PHE A 374 -15.24 6.75 -12.57
N ASP A 375 -14.03 7.23 -12.23
CA ASP A 375 -12.78 6.70 -12.77
C ASP A 375 -12.23 5.56 -11.91
N SER A 376 -11.35 4.75 -12.49
CA SER A 376 -10.62 3.71 -11.75
C SER A 376 -9.91 4.29 -10.51
N GLY A 377 -10.07 3.64 -9.34
CA GLY A 377 -9.62 4.17 -8.06
C GLY A 377 -10.69 4.94 -7.29
N GLY A 378 -11.82 5.26 -7.93
CA GLY A 378 -12.99 5.89 -7.33
C GLY A 378 -13.92 4.90 -6.64
N PHE A 379 -14.73 5.36 -5.68
CA PHE A 379 -15.64 4.46 -4.96
C PHE A 379 -16.79 3.97 -5.83
N GLY A 380 -17.37 4.87 -6.62
CA GLY A 380 -18.44 4.54 -7.54
C GLY A 380 -17.99 3.51 -8.58
N PHE A 381 -16.76 3.68 -9.08
CA PHE A 381 -16.19 2.74 -10.04
C PHE A 381 -15.80 1.41 -9.40
N ASP A 382 -15.04 1.41 -8.30
CA ASP A 382 -14.45 0.20 -7.70
C ASP A 382 -15.42 -0.58 -6.81
N TYR A 383 -16.37 0.09 -6.16
CA TYR A 383 -17.30 -0.54 -5.21
C TYR A 383 -18.75 -0.57 -5.68
N MET A 384 -19.25 0.50 -6.29
CA MET A 384 -20.64 0.51 -6.81
C MET A 384 -20.73 -0.12 -8.19
N HIS A 385 -19.59 -0.32 -8.85
CA HIS A 385 -19.52 -0.85 -10.21
C HIS A 385 -20.36 -0.03 -11.21
N ILE A 386 -20.22 1.29 -11.13
CA ILE A 386 -20.85 2.28 -12.01
C ILE A 386 -19.75 3.01 -12.78
N GLU A 387 -19.92 3.13 -14.10
CA GLU A 387 -18.99 3.80 -15.02
C GLU A 387 -19.43 5.25 -15.31
N GLU A 388 -20.73 5.50 -15.37
CA GLU A 388 -21.27 6.80 -15.75
C GLU A 388 -22.58 7.07 -15.03
N VAL A 389 -22.83 8.36 -14.77
CA VAL A 389 -24.05 8.88 -14.18
C VAL A 389 -24.53 10.06 -14.99
N GLU A 390 -25.79 10.03 -15.40
CA GLU A 390 -26.44 11.09 -16.17
C GLU A 390 -27.51 11.78 -15.30
N GLU A 391 -27.43 13.11 -15.13
CA GLU A 391 -28.49 13.87 -14.43
C GLU A 391 -29.74 14.00 -15.31
N ILE A 392 -30.89 13.52 -14.83
CA ILE A 392 -32.19 13.70 -15.48
C ILE A 392 -32.92 14.81 -14.72
N SER A 393 -32.86 16.02 -15.27
CA SER A 393 -33.35 17.23 -14.60
C SER A 393 -34.88 17.37 -14.65
N GLU A 394 -35.52 16.67 -15.57
CA GLU A 394 -36.95 16.73 -15.85
C GLU A 394 -37.74 16.05 -14.70
N PRO A 395 -38.74 16.73 -14.11
CA PRO A 395 -39.57 16.17 -13.05
C PRO A 395 -40.62 15.22 -13.63
N GLN A 396 -40.20 14.15 -14.30
CA GLN A 396 -41.09 13.24 -15.04
C GLN A 396 -41.05 11.79 -14.55
N PHE A 397 -40.27 11.48 -13.53
CA PHE A 397 -40.17 10.11 -13.04
C PHE A 397 -41.45 9.75 -12.29
N ILE A 398 -42.24 8.85 -12.87
CA ILE A 398 -43.48 8.34 -12.25
C ILE A 398 -43.37 6.88 -11.82
N GLY A 399 -42.22 6.24 -12.03
CA GLY A 399 -41.98 4.86 -11.65
C GLY A 399 -40.72 4.27 -12.27
N GLY A 400 -40.43 3.04 -11.90
CA GLY A 400 -39.37 2.21 -12.48
C GLY A 400 -39.94 0.91 -13.01
N GLU A 401 -39.67 0.58 -14.27
CA GLU A 401 -40.03 -0.71 -14.88
C GLU A 401 -39.04 -1.78 -14.43
N GLY A 402 -39.57 -2.89 -13.90
CA GLY A 402 -38.82 -3.99 -13.33
C GLY A 402 -38.12 -4.89 -14.36
N HIS A 403 -36.86 -5.22 -14.08
CA HIS A 403 -36.03 -6.18 -14.84
C HIS A 403 -35.49 -7.30 -13.94
N GLU A 404 -35.09 -8.43 -14.52
CA GLU A 404 -34.52 -9.57 -13.77
C GLU A 404 -35.44 -10.14 -12.67
N GLY A 405 -36.75 -9.95 -12.82
CA GLY A 405 -37.75 -10.33 -11.81
C GLY A 405 -37.93 -9.31 -10.69
N CYS A 406 -37.26 -8.15 -10.76
CA CYS A 406 -37.54 -6.99 -9.91
C CYS A 406 -38.98 -6.51 -10.17
N PRO A 407 -39.76 -6.13 -9.14
CA PRO A 407 -41.09 -5.58 -9.34
C PRO A 407 -41.01 -4.21 -10.04
N THR A 408 -42.03 -3.90 -10.84
CA THR A 408 -42.27 -2.53 -11.32
C THR A 408 -42.78 -1.71 -10.14
N VAL A 409 -42.28 -0.49 -10.00
CA VAL A 409 -42.67 0.42 -8.93
C VAL A 409 -43.22 1.72 -9.49
N MET A 410 -44.22 2.29 -8.83
CA MET A 410 -44.86 3.53 -9.24
C MET A 410 -44.80 4.58 -8.13
N VAL A 411 -44.64 5.84 -8.53
CA VAL A 411 -44.62 6.99 -7.63
C VAL A 411 -46.06 7.34 -7.22
N ASP A 412 -46.29 7.43 -5.91
CA ASP A 412 -47.47 8.05 -5.33
C ASP A 412 -47.33 9.58 -5.42
N THR A 413 -47.76 10.12 -6.56
CA THR A 413 -47.70 11.57 -6.83
C THR A 413 -48.45 12.43 -5.81
N SER A 414 -49.34 11.85 -5.00
CA SER A 414 -50.03 12.57 -3.92
C SER A 414 -49.12 12.88 -2.73
N ARG A 415 -48.02 12.14 -2.57
CA ARG A 415 -47.00 12.33 -1.52
C ARG A 415 -45.92 13.33 -1.92
N LEU A 416 -45.87 13.75 -3.19
CA LEU A 416 -44.88 14.70 -3.65
C LEU A 416 -45.07 16.07 -2.97
N PRO A 417 -43.97 16.75 -2.60
CA PRO A 417 -44.04 18.07 -2.01
C PRO A 417 -44.64 19.13 -2.96
N GLY A 418 -44.83 20.36 -2.47
CA GLY A 418 -45.47 21.47 -3.23
C GLY A 418 -44.75 21.88 -4.53
N VAL A 419 -45.13 22.99 -5.16
CA VAL A 419 -44.42 23.50 -6.36
C VAL A 419 -42.95 23.83 -6.00
N PRO A 420 -41.94 23.50 -6.84
CA PRO A 420 -42.00 23.06 -8.24
C PRO A 420 -42.20 21.55 -8.49
N TRP A 421 -42.51 20.75 -7.46
CA TRP A 421 -42.56 19.28 -7.50
C TRP A 421 -43.91 18.69 -7.97
N ARG A 422 -44.92 19.55 -8.17
CA ARG A 422 -46.30 19.14 -8.51
C ARG A 422 -46.64 19.03 -9.98
N TRP A 423 -45.70 19.27 -10.89
CA TRP A 423 -46.06 19.32 -12.30
C TRP A 423 -46.15 17.90 -12.87
N ASP A 424 -45.09 17.06 -12.77
CA ASP A 424 -45.08 15.81 -13.54
C ASP A 424 -44.49 14.51 -12.90
N GLY A 425 -43.84 14.55 -11.73
CA GLY A 425 -43.19 13.36 -11.12
C GLY A 425 -42.02 13.72 -10.19
N VAL A 426 -41.23 12.72 -9.78
CA VAL A 426 -39.98 12.94 -9.03
C VAL A 426 -38.93 13.58 -9.94
N ALA A 427 -38.27 14.62 -9.44
CA ALA A 427 -37.20 15.34 -10.14
C ALA A 427 -35.82 14.84 -9.72
N CYS A 428 -34.77 15.24 -10.46
CA CYS A 428 -33.36 15.00 -10.11
C CYS A 428 -33.03 13.52 -9.86
N VAL A 429 -33.63 12.65 -10.67
CA VAL A 429 -33.27 11.23 -10.76
C VAL A 429 -32.04 11.13 -11.66
N TYR A 430 -31.20 10.12 -11.44
CA TYR A 430 -30.00 9.92 -12.24
C TYR A 430 -30.08 8.62 -13.04
N GLY A 431 -29.69 8.70 -14.31
CA GLY A 431 -29.41 7.55 -15.15
C GLY A 431 -28.07 6.92 -14.75
N LEU A 432 -27.97 5.60 -14.76
CA LEU A 432 -26.79 4.84 -14.37
C LEU A 432 -26.29 3.97 -15.52
N THR A 433 -24.97 3.95 -15.73
CA THR A 433 -24.31 2.97 -16.58
C THR A 433 -23.49 2.03 -15.70
N GLY A 434 -23.93 0.77 -15.61
CA GLY A 434 -23.22 -0.27 -14.86
C GLY A 434 -22.08 -0.90 -15.66
N ARG A 435 -21.05 -1.38 -14.96
CA ARG A 435 -19.94 -2.15 -15.56
C ARG A 435 -20.18 -3.66 -15.50
N ALA A 436 -19.13 -4.45 -15.72
CA ALA A 436 -19.17 -5.90 -15.56
C ALA A 436 -19.78 -6.32 -14.21
N PHE A 437 -20.67 -7.31 -14.28
CA PHE A 437 -21.43 -7.89 -13.16
C PHE A 437 -22.46 -6.95 -12.51
N THR A 438 -22.76 -5.81 -13.15
CA THR A 438 -23.85 -4.92 -12.76
C THR A 438 -25.06 -5.13 -13.65
N LEU A 439 -26.21 -5.44 -13.05
CA LEU A 439 -27.48 -5.66 -13.71
C LEU A 439 -28.40 -4.45 -13.53
N PRO A 440 -29.13 -4.01 -14.57
CA PRO A 440 -30.20 -3.05 -14.40
C PRO A 440 -31.39 -3.73 -13.70
N LEU A 441 -31.86 -3.17 -12.59
CA LEU A 441 -33.07 -3.66 -11.90
C LEU A 441 -34.30 -2.84 -12.26
N LEU A 442 -34.16 -1.52 -12.42
CA LEU A 442 -35.26 -0.63 -12.78
C LEU A 442 -34.84 0.34 -13.87
N THR A 443 -35.69 0.52 -14.86
CA THR A 443 -35.56 1.57 -15.88
C THR A 443 -36.62 2.65 -15.71
N TYR A 444 -36.26 3.89 -16.03
CA TYR A 444 -37.07 5.09 -15.87
C TYR A 444 -38.40 4.96 -16.60
N VAL A 445 -39.51 5.17 -15.88
CA VAL A 445 -40.86 5.32 -16.44
C VAL A 445 -41.22 6.80 -16.41
N PRO A 446 -41.20 7.49 -17.57
CA PRO A 446 -41.52 8.91 -17.64
C PRO A 446 -43.03 9.12 -17.72
N ARG A 447 -43.49 10.29 -17.28
CA ARG A 447 -44.88 10.71 -17.45
C ARG A 447 -45.25 10.97 -18.91
N SER A 448 -44.34 11.55 -19.68
CA SER A 448 -44.62 11.94 -21.07
C SER A 448 -43.41 11.93 -22.02
N ASP A 449 -42.20 12.26 -21.56
CA ASP A 449 -41.00 12.25 -22.40
C ASP A 449 -40.49 10.83 -22.63
N THR A 450 -40.83 10.28 -23.80
CA THR A 450 -40.43 8.93 -24.18
C THR A 450 -38.92 8.75 -24.38
N THR A 451 -38.14 9.83 -24.46
CA THR A 451 -36.67 9.74 -24.60
C THR A 451 -35.98 9.27 -23.31
N LEU A 452 -36.69 9.34 -22.18
CA LEU A 452 -36.19 8.87 -20.89
C LEU A 452 -36.46 7.36 -20.65
N VAL A 453 -37.32 6.73 -21.46
CA VAL A 453 -37.64 5.30 -21.34
C VAL A 453 -36.37 4.47 -21.50
N GLY A 454 -36.17 3.49 -20.62
CA GLY A 454 -35.04 2.57 -20.67
C GLY A 454 -33.76 3.09 -20.00
N LYS A 455 -33.71 4.36 -19.57
CA LYS A 455 -32.60 4.86 -18.73
C LYS A 455 -32.59 4.12 -17.40
N VAL A 456 -31.47 3.52 -17.01
CA VAL A 456 -31.39 2.71 -15.78
C VAL A 456 -31.35 3.62 -14.57
N VAL A 457 -32.20 3.38 -13.58
CA VAL A 457 -32.30 4.18 -12.34
C VAL A 457 -32.07 3.34 -11.07
N CYS A 458 -31.98 2.02 -11.23
CA CYS A 458 -31.59 1.10 -10.19
C CYS A 458 -30.66 0.03 -10.76
N THR A 459 -29.52 -0.19 -10.11
CA THR A 459 -28.56 -1.23 -10.48
C THR A 459 -28.30 -2.20 -9.32
N TYR A 460 -27.92 -3.42 -9.67
CA TYR A 460 -27.45 -4.46 -8.74
C TYR A 460 -26.11 -5.02 -9.20
N TYR A 461 -25.07 -4.78 -8.42
CA TYR A 461 -23.78 -5.42 -8.57
C TYR A 461 -23.75 -6.74 -7.79
N ASP A 462 -23.52 -7.84 -8.51
CA ASP A 462 -23.47 -9.20 -7.97
C ASP A 462 -22.02 -9.68 -7.84
N GLY A 463 -21.29 -9.08 -6.90
CA GLY A 463 -19.90 -9.42 -6.64
C GLY A 463 -19.72 -10.73 -5.87
N VAL A 464 -18.53 -11.33 -6.01
CA VAL A 464 -18.18 -12.58 -5.30
C VAL A 464 -18.03 -12.34 -3.80
N THR A 465 -17.48 -11.19 -3.40
CA THR A 465 -17.28 -10.87 -1.98
C THR A 465 -18.48 -10.13 -1.38
N TYR A 466 -19.01 -9.14 -2.10
CA TYR A 466 -20.07 -8.26 -1.63
C TYR A 466 -21.04 -7.92 -2.77
N LYS A 467 -22.20 -7.39 -2.38
CA LYS A 467 -23.26 -6.94 -3.29
C LYS A 467 -23.57 -5.48 -3.06
N VAL A 468 -23.86 -4.76 -4.13
CA VAL A 468 -24.29 -3.36 -4.05
C VAL A 468 -25.57 -3.13 -4.83
N VAL A 469 -26.56 -2.49 -4.22
CA VAL A 469 -27.71 -1.92 -4.94
C VAL A 469 -27.62 -0.40 -4.88
N THR A 470 -27.87 0.24 -6.02
CA THR A 470 -27.90 1.69 -6.12
C THR A 470 -29.23 2.13 -6.72
N THR A 471 -30.02 2.90 -5.97
CA THR A 471 -31.26 3.54 -6.44
C THR A 471 -31.09 5.06 -6.46
N THR A 472 -31.41 5.70 -7.59
CA THR A 472 -31.20 7.15 -7.78
C THR A 472 -32.43 8.00 -7.46
N PHE A 473 -33.45 7.37 -6.88
CA PHE A 473 -34.69 8.01 -6.47
C PHE A 473 -35.06 7.58 -5.04
N PRO A 474 -35.76 8.46 -4.29
CA PRO A 474 -36.27 8.17 -2.95
C PRO A 474 -37.40 7.12 -2.94
N LEU A 475 -37.35 6.17 -2.00
CA LEU A 475 -38.42 5.17 -1.86
C LEU A 475 -39.66 5.76 -1.16
N LEU A 476 -39.49 6.83 -0.38
CA LEU A 476 -40.55 7.52 0.36
C LEU A 476 -41.77 7.88 -0.50
N TYR A 477 -41.56 8.17 -1.78
CA TYR A 477 -42.60 8.62 -2.70
C TYR A 477 -43.18 7.52 -3.58
N LEU A 478 -42.78 6.26 -3.39
CA LEU A 478 -43.45 5.14 -4.05
C LEU A 478 -44.80 4.85 -3.38
N TYR A 479 -45.69 4.15 -4.08
CA TYR A 479 -46.78 3.45 -3.40
C TYR A 479 -46.19 2.47 -2.39
N GLU A 480 -46.83 2.38 -1.23
CA GLU A 480 -46.29 1.60 -0.10
C GLU A 480 -46.15 0.11 -0.42
N GLU A 481 -47.06 -0.46 -1.21
CA GLU A 481 -46.96 -1.86 -1.65
C GLU A 481 -45.76 -2.05 -2.58
N ASP A 482 -45.59 -1.16 -3.57
CA ASP A 482 -44.48 -1.20 -4.53
C ASP A 482 -43.12 -1.08 -3.81
N ALA A 483 -43.02 -0.17 -2.83
CA ALA A 483 -41.84 -0.05 -1.98
C ALA A 483 -41.58 -1.35 -1.20
N ARG A 484 -42.63 -1.98 -0.66
CA ARG A 484 -42.54 -3.24 0.09
C ARG A 484 -42.04 -4.38 -0.78
N GLU A 485 -42.59 -4.52 -1.99
CA GLU A 485 -42.16 -5.53 -2.94
C GLU A 485 -40.71 -5.32 -3.38
N LEU A 486 -40.30 -4.08 -3.64
CA LEU A 486 -38.93 -3.74 -4.01
C LEU A 486 -37.93 -4.06 -2.89
N VAL A 487 -38.22 -3.63 -1.65
CA VAL A 487 -37.37 -3.95 -0.48
C VAL A 487 -37.27 -5.45 -0.29
N ARG A 488 -38.38 -6.19 -0.37
CA ARG A 488 -38.39 -7.66 -0.26
C ARG A 488 -37.52 -8.30 -1.33
N TYR A 489 -37.64 -7.86 -2.57
CA TYR A 489 -36.83 -8.37 -3.68
C TYR A 489 -35.33 -8.12 -3.46
N ILE A 490 -34.94 -6.89 -3.12
CA ILE A 490 -33.54 -6.52 -2.90
C ILE A 490 -32.94 -7.28 -1.72
N LEU A 491 -33.63 -7.34 -0.58
CA LEU A 491 -33.13 -8.05 0.60
C LEU A 491 -33.05 -9.57 0.38
N THR A 492 -33.95 -10.14 -0.43
CA THR A 492 -33.83 -11.54 -0.88
C THR A 492 -32.57 -11.74 -1.72
N LYS A 493 -32.30 -10.85 -2.70
CA LYS A 493 -31.07 -10.89 -3.51
C LYS A 493 -29.81 -10.72 -2.68
N MET A 494 -29.87 -9.97 -1.58
CA MET A 494 -28.78 -9.78 -0.63
C MET A 494 -28.66 -10.90 0.43
N ASN A 495 -29.46 -11.97 0.33
CA ASN A 495 -29.47 -13.10 1.25
C ASN A 495 -29.81 -12.73 2.71
N ILE A 496 -30.74 -11.78 2.89
CA ILE A 496 -31.26 -11.38 4.20
C ILE A 496 -32.56 -12.11 4.56
N LEU A 497 -33.47 -12.26 3.58
CA LEU A 497 -34.78 -12.87 3.74
C LEU A 497 -34.83 -14.35 3.33
#